data_AF-A0A5B0IT17-F1
#
_entry.id   AF-A0A5B0IT17-F1
#
_cell.length_a   1.000
_cell.length_b   1.000
_cell.length_c   1.000
_cell.angle_alpha   90.00
_cell.angle_beta   90.00
_cell.angle_gamma   90.00
#
_symmetry.space_group_name_H-M   'P 1'
#
loop_
_entity.id
_entity.type
_entity.pdbx_description
1 polymer ?
#
loop_
_entity_poly.entity_id
_entity_poly.type
_entity_poly.pdbx_seq_one_letter_code
_entity_poly.pdbx_strand_id
1 'polypeptide(L)'
;MAGTTPNARRSAGADDAELQNAYRMVSDVLAGAVRETLAAPGPDPARFAVRRLTAVDRDMPPDATPPGWSLAFLVLADWYDAARAALVDHDDRSERALAWIGQNLGPRYAARARYTIAPLVDPADARETSHYVDALGVDFLASMVWTIAAVVAEFPAEDAAEVWPRTRADAAR
;
A
#
# COMPACT_ATOMS: atom_id res chain seq x y z
N MET A 1 -40.81 17.48 16.76
CA MET A 1 -40.08 18.49 15.97
C MET A 1 -38.60 18.11 15.97
N ALA A 2 -38.07 17.71 14.83
CA ALA A 2 -36.70 17.25 14.66
C ALA A 2 -35.77 18.45 14.42
N GLY A 3 -34.91 18.75 15.39
CA GLY A 3 -33.80 19.69 15.22
C GLY A 3 -32.53 18.91 14.96
N THR A 4 -32.21 18.64 13.69
CA THR A 4 -30.87 18.18 13.33
C THR A 4 -29.94 19.39 13.41
N THR A 5 -29.04 19.40 14.39
CA THR A 5 -28.11 20.51 14.66
C THR A 5 -27.19 20.75 13.45
N PRO A 6 -27.15 21.98 12.88
CA PRO A 6 -26.32 22.30 11.71
C PRO A 6 -24.81 22.06 11.89
N ASN A 7 -24.33 22.07 13.14
CA ASN A 7 -22.91 21.89 13.45
C ASN A 7 -22.40 20.46 13.25
N ALA A 8 -23.25 19.43 13.46
CA ALA A 8 -22.82 18.04 13.32
C ALA A 8 -22.56 17.65 11.85
N ARG A 9 -23.34 18.20 10.91
CA ARG A 9 -23.12 17.99 9.47
C ARG A 9 -21.90 18.74 8.94
N ARG A 10 -21.54 19.89 9.53
CA ARG A 10 -20.34 20.64 9.15
C ARG A 10 -19.05 20.01 9.68
N SER A 11 -19.05 19.44 10.89
CA SER A 11 -17.86 18.75 11.39
C SER A 11 -17.64 17.44 10.63
N ALA A 12 -18.68 16.64 10.41
CA ALA A 12 -18.56 15.39 9.65
C ALA A 12 -18.00 15.63 8.23
N GLY A 13 -18.46 16.67 7.53
CA GLY A 13 -17.94 17.01 6.20
C GLY A 13 -16.52 17.59 6.20
N ALA A 14 -16.07 18.20 7.31
CA ALA A 14 -14.69 18.67 7.47
C ALA A 14 -13.75 17.51 7.81
N ASP A 15 -14.18 16.62 8.71
CA ASP A 15 -13.45 15.42 9.12
C ASP A 15 -13.24 14.47 7.92
N ASP A 16 -14.28 14.30 7.08
CA ASP A 16 -14.17 13.53 5.83
C ASP A 16 -13.17 14.16 4.86
N ALA A 17 -13.19 15.49 4.68
CA ALA A 17 -12.27 16.18 3.78
C ALA A 17 -10.81 16.11 4.25
N GLU A 18 -10.57 16.19 5.56
CA GLU A 18 -9.25 16.03 6.15
C GLU A 18 -8.72 14.60 5.96
N LEU A 19 -9.57 13.58 6.20
CA LEU A 19 -9.21 12.19 5.99
C LEU A 19 -8.88 11.90 4.51
N GLN A 20 -9.68 12.41 3.58
CA GLN A 20 -9.40 12.25 2.14
C GLN A 20 -8.10 12.94 1.74
N ASN A 21 -7.81 14.12 2.30
CA ASN A 21 -6.55 14.81 2.04
C ASN A 21 -5.35 14.03 2.60
N ALA A 22 -5.47 13.48 3.81
CA ALA A 22 -4.45 12.63 4.41
C ALA A 22 -4.22 11.37 3.55
N TYR A 23 -5.29 10.68 3.14
CA TYR A 23 -5.19 9.51 2.27
C TYR A 23 -4.46 9.84 0.97
N ARG A 24 -4.84 10.93 0.30
CA ARG A 24 -4.18 11.37 -0.95
C ARG A 24 -2.70 11.65 -0.73
N MET A 25 -2.33 12.32 0.36
CA MET A 25 -0.93 12.61 0.68
C MET A 25 -0.11 11.33 0.86
N VAL A 26 -0.66 10.34 1.58
CA VAL A 26 -0.01 9.03 1.76
C VAL A 26 0.09 8.28 0.43
N SER A 27 -0.98 8.27 -0.36
CA SER A 27 -1.03 7.69 -1.72
C SER A 27 0.03 8.30 -2.66
N ASP A 28 0.24 9.62 -2.60
CA ASP A 28 1.28 10.31 -3.37
C ASP A 28 2.70 9.88 -2.96
N VAL A 29 2.97 9.79 -1.66
CA VAL A 29 4.27 9.36 -1.14
C VAL A 29 4.56 7.90 -1.54
N LEU A 30 3.58 7.01 -1.40
CA LEU A 30 3.71 5.61 -1.78
C LEU A 30 3.89 5.44 -3.29
N ALA A 31 3.20 6.23 -4.11
CA ALA A 31 3.34 6.18 -5.57
C ALA A 31 4.74 6.67 -5.99
N GLY A 32 5.25 7.70 -5.32
CA GLY A 32 6.66 8.12 -5.45
C GLY A 32 7.61 6.96 -5.13
N ALA A 33 7.40 6.26 -4.02
CA ALA A 33 8.22 5.12 -3.62
C ALA A 33 8.20 3.96 -4.64
N VAL A 34 7.04 3.67 -5.23
CA VAL A 34 6.90 2.68 -6.32
C VAL A 34 7.75 3.11 -7.52
N ARG A 35 7.60 4.36 -7.98
CA ARG A 35 8.36 4.87 -9.14
C ARG A 35 9.87 4.89 -8.89
N GLU A 36 10.30 5.30 -7.69
CA GLU A 36 11.72 5.28 -7.31
C GLU A 36 12.26 3.83 -7.24
N THR A 37 11.47 2.88 -6.73
CA THR A 37 11.84 1.46 -6.71
C THR A 37 11.97 0.89 -8.12
N LEU A 38 11.14 1.31 -9.06
CA LEU A 38 11.23 0.92 -10.47
C LEU A 38 12.45 1.54 -11.17
N ALA A 39 12.72 2.83 -10.91
CA ALA A 39 13.81 3.57 -11.55
C ALA A 39 15.21 3.19 -11.02
N ALA A 40 15.30 2.89 -9.72
CA ALA A 40 16.52 2.46 -9.05
C ALA A 40 16.21 1.22 -8.18
N PRO A 41 16.17 0.02 -8.79
CA PRO A 41 15.78 -1.20 -8.10
C PRO A 41 16.62 -1.47 -6.86
N GLY A 42 15.92 -1.52 -5.73
CA GLY A 42 16.50 -1.70 -4.41
C GLY A 42 15.44 -1.61 -3.33
N PRO A 43 15.72 -2.09 -2.11
CA PRO A 43 14.76 -2.09 -1.03
C PRO A 43 14.52 -0.69 -0.42
N ASP A 44 15.48 0.21 -0.58
CA ASP A 44 15.59 1.44 0.21
C ASP A 44 14.58 2.54 -0.15
N PRO A 45 14.15 2.75 -1.41
CA PRO A 45 13.12 3.75 -1.72
C PRO A 45 11.81 3.50 -0.95
N ALA A 46 11.33 2.25 -0.96
CA ALA A 46 10.15 1.85 -0.20
C ALA A 46 10.34 2.05 1.31
N ARG A 47 11.48 1.59 1.87
CA ARG A 47 11.79 1.76 3.29
C ARG A 47 11.86 3.22 3.72
N PHE A 48 12.47 4.06 2.88
CA PHE A 48 12.61 5.49 3.14
C PHE A 48 11.24 6.18 3.18
N ALA A 49 10.39 5.90 2.20
CA ALA A 49 9.04 6.44 2.14
C ALA A 49 8.19 5.97 3.34
N VAL A 50 8.19 4.68 3.63
CA VAL A 50 7.48 4.11 4.79
C VAL A 50 7.97 4.74 6.09
N ARG A 51 9.29 4.86 6.30
CA ARG A 51 9.86 5.49 7.50
C ARG A 51 9.44 6.95 7.64
N ARG A 52 9.26 7.69 6.53
CA ARG A 52 8.77 9.07 6.56
C ARG A 52 7.30 9.11 6.98
N LEU A 53 6.47 8.22 6.44
CA LEU A 53 5.05 8.12 6.76
C LEU A 53 4.82 7.74 8.22
N THR A 54 5.58 6.76 8.74
CA THR A 54 5.44 6.29 10.12
C THR A 54 6.22 7.13 11.13
N ALA A 55 6.95 8.16 10.70
CA ALA A 55 7.65 9.06 11.62
C ALA A 55 6.69 9.81 12.54
N VAL A 56 5.46 10.07 12.08
CA VAL A 56 4.38 10.70 12.86
C VAL A 56 3.90 9.83 14.03
N ASP A 57 4.18 8.52 13.97
CA ASP A 57 3.76 7.55 14.99
C ASP A 57 4.77 7.41 16.14
N ARG A 58 5.96 8.01 16.01
CA ARG A 58 7.09 7.76 16.94
C ARG A 58 6.79 8.17 18.39
N ASP A 59 6.04 9.26 18.55
CA ASP A 59 5.77 9.87 19.86
C ASP A 59 4.37 9.48 20.39
N MET A 60 3.72 8.50 19.75
CA MET A 60 2.40 8.00 20.17
C MET A 60 2.49 7.09 21.39
N PRO A 61 1.46 7.06 22.25
CA PRO A 61 1.36 6.07 23.32
C PRO A 61 1.41 4.64 22.76
N PRO A 62 2.00 3.67 23.47
CA PRO A 62 2.14 2.28 22.99
C PRO A 62 0.81 1.59 22.63
N ASP A 63 -0.27 1.97 23.32
CA ASP A 63 -1.60 1.39 23.12
C ASP A 63 -2.45 2.14 22.07
N ALA A 64 -1.93 3.23 21.50
CA ALA A 64 -2.63 4.01 20.49
C ALA A 64 -2.42 3.43 19.09
N THR A 65 -3.48 3.41 18.28
CA THR A 65 -3.38 3.01 16.87
C THR A 65 -2.50 4.01 16.10
N PRO A 66 -1.40 3.57 15.46
CA PRO A 66 -0.48 4.47 14.76
C PRO A 66 -1.09 4.99 13.45
N PRO A 67 -1.49 6.28 13.36
CA PRO A 67 -2.22 6.79 12.22
C PRO A 67 -1.44 6.73 10.90
N GLY A 68 -0.13 7.00 10.93
CA GLY A 68 0.72 6.96 9.74
C GLY A 68 0.83 5.55 9.17
N TRP A 69 1.13 4.57 10.03
CA TRP A 69 1.19 3.16 9.67
C TRP A 69 -0.16 2.64 9.18
N SER A 70 -1.25 2.90 9.92
CA SER A 70 -2.59 2.40 9.57
C SER A 70 -3.09 2.98 8.24
N LEU A 71 -2.85 4.27 7.99
CA LEU A 71 -3.26 4.90 6.74
C LEU A 71 -2.42 4.38 5.56
N ALA A 72 -1.11 4.19 5.74
CA ALA A 72 -0.26 3.59 4.72
C ALA A 72 -0.67 2.14 4.40
N PHE A 73 -0.97 1.34 5.41
CA PHE A 73 -1.49 -0.02 5.23
C PHE A 73 -2.80 -0.01 4.44
N LEU A 74 -3.75 0.84 4.81
CA LEU A 74 -5.06 0.93 4.15
C LEU A 74 -4.93 1.34 2.67
N VAL A 75 -4.09 2.34 2.36
CA VAL A 75 -3.80 2.71 0.96
C VAL A 75 -3.24 1.53 0.16
N LEU A 76 -2.26 0.81 0.72
CA LEU A 76 -1.65 -0.33 0.05
C LEU A 76 -2.62 -1.50 -0.11
N ALA A 77 -3.49 -1.73 0.88
CA ALA A 77 -4.53 -2.75 0.80
C ALA A 77 -5.52 -2.46 -0.34
N ASP A 78 -5.93 -1.19 -0.53
CA ASP A 78 -6.78 -0.80 -1.64
C ASP A 78 -6.10 -1.06 -3.00
N TRP A 79 -4.81 -0.77 -3.10
CA TRP A 79 -4.05 -1.00 -4.33
C TRP A 79 -3.89 -2.49 -4.63
N TYR A 80 -3.71 -3.31 -3.59
CA TYR A 80 -3.69 -4.77 -3.71
C TYR A 80 -5.04 -5.29 -4.20
N ASP A 81 -6.15 -4.80 -3.66
CA ASP A 81 -7.48 -5.23 -4.09
C ASP A 81 -7.77 -4.82 -5.53
N ALA A 82 -7.41 -3.58 -5.90
CA ALA A 82 -7.51 -3.09 -7.27
C ALA A 82 -6.64 -3.92 -8.24
N ALA A 83 -5.42 -4.28 -7.83
CA ALA A 83 -4.54 -5.13 -8.62
C ALA A 83 -5.08 -6.56 -8.76
N ARG A 84 -5.58 -7.15 -7.67
CA ARG A 84 -6.21 -8.46 -7.66
C ARG A 84 -7.40 -8.52 -8.61
N ALA A 85 -8.28 -7.52 -8.56
CA ALA A 85 -9.45 -7.44 -9.42
C ALA A 85 -9.08 -7.28 -10.90
N ALA A 86 -8.08 -6.44 -11.20
CA ALA A 86 -7.61 -6.21 -12.58
C ALA A 86 -6.87 -7.43 -13.18
N LEU A 87 -6.22 -8.23 -12.35
CA LEU A 87 -5.39 -9.37 -12.75
C LEU A 87 -6.06 -10.73 -12.50
N VAL A 88 -7.39 -10.77 -12.42
CA VAL A 88 -8.14 -11.99 -12.12
C VAL A 88 -7.84 -13.14 -13.09
N ASP A 89 -7.60 -12.82 -14.36
CA ASP A 89 -7.28 -13.81 -15.42
C ASP A 89 -5.78 -14.17 -15.49
N HIS A 90 -4.94 -13.63 -14.59
CA HIS A 90 -3.52 -13.88 -14.50
C HIS A 90 -3.20 -14.72 -13.26
N ASP A 91 -3.31 -16.04 -13.37
CA ASP A 91 -3.07 -16.98 -12.26
C ASP A 91 -1.62 -16.94 -11.74
N ASP A 92 -0.66 -16.52 -12.57
CA ASP A 92 0.77 -16.44 -12.28
C ASP A 92 1.21 -15.07 -11.72
N ARG A 93 0.28 -14.13 -11.49
CA ARG A 93 0.57 -12.75 -11.05
C ARG A 93 1.47 -12.66 -9.82
N SER A 94 1.25 -13.52 -8.83
CA SER A 94 2.04 -13.53 -7.60
C SER A 94 3.43 -14.12 -7.82
N GLU A 95 3.55 -15.18 -8.62
CA GLU A 95 4.83 -15.78 -8.98
C GLU A 95 5.69 -14.80 -9.78
N ARG A 96 5.12 -14.15 -10.80
CA ARG A 96 5.81 -13.14 -11.61
C ARG A 96 6.28 -11.96 -10.77
N ALA A 97 5.43 -11.44 -9.89
CA ALA A 97 5.83 -10.36 -8.98
C ALA A 97 6.98 -10.77 -8.05
N LEU A 98 6.93 -11.97 -7.44
CA LEU A 98 8.02 -12.47 -6.60
C LEU A 98 9.32 -12.71 -7.39
N ALA A 99 9.21 -13.22 -8.62
CA ALA A 99 10.35 -13.43 -9.51
C ALA A 99 11.02 -12.10 -9.84
N TRP A 100 10.23 -11.07 -10.17
CA TRP A 100 10.74 -9.73 -10.42
C TRP A 100 11.46 -9.15 -9.20
N ILE A 101 10.88 -9.26 -8.00
CA ILE A 101 11.53 -8.80 -6.75
C ILE A 101 12.83 -9.57 -6.54
N GLY A 102 12.83 -10.89 -6.76
CA GLY A 102 14.01 -11.74 -6.58
C GLY A 102 15.17 -11.35 -7.51
N GLN A 103 14.85 -11.01 -8.76
CA GLN A 103 15.82 -10.61 -9.77
C GLN A 103 16.36 -9.19 -9.55
N ASN A 104 15.49 -8.24 -9.19
CA ASN A 104 15.82 -6.82 -9.19
C ASN A 104 16.22 -6.27 -7.81
N LEU A 105 15.60 -6.76 -6.74
CA LEU A 105 15.91 -6.32 -5.36
C LEU A 105 16.80 -7.35 -4.67
N GLY A 106 16.58 -8.64 -4.96
CA GLY A 106 17.34 -9.77 -4.45
C GLY A 106 16.49 -10.82 -3.73
N PRO A 107 17.00 -12.06 -3.60
CA PRO A 107 16.23 -13.22 -3.12
C PRO A 107 15.74 -13.06 -1.67
N ARG A 108 16.47 -12.32 -0.83
CA ARG A 108 16.07 -12.00 0.53
C ARG A 108 14.76 -11.19 0.57
N TYR A 109 14.59 -10.25 -0.34
CA TYR A 109 13.41 -9.37 -0.37
C TYR A 109 12.22 -10.07 -0.98
N ALA A 110 12.44 -10.94 -1.98
CA ALA A 110 11.40 -11.84 -2.46
C ALA A 110 10.90 -12.76 -1.34
N ALA A 111 11.80 -13.33 -0.53
CA ALA A 111 11.41 -14.16 0.61
C ALA A 111 10.57 -13.39 1.66
N ARG A 112 10.83 -12.09 1.85
CA ARG A 112 10.01 -11.23 2.73
C ARG A 112 8.65 -10.92 2.10
N ALA A 113 8.62 -10.56 0.81
CA ALA A 113 7.39 -10.25 0.08
C ALA A 113 6.42 -11.44 -0.02
N ARG A 114 6.91 -12.69 0.06
CA ARG A 114 6.05 -13.89 0.14
C ARG A 114 5.03 -13.83 1.28
N TYR A 115 5.36 -13.16 2.38
CA TYR A 115 4.45 -13.02 3.52
C TYR A 115 3.43 -11.89 3.34
N THR A 116 3.60 -11.02 2.34
CA THR A 116 2.69 -9.89 2.06
C THR A 116 2.02 -9.96 0.70
N ILE A 117 2.28 -10.99 -0.11
CA ILE A 117 1.74 -11.09 -1.46
C ILE A 117 0.39 -11.81 -1.53
N ALA A 118 0.05 -12.64 -0.54
CA ALA A 118 -1.17 -13.45 -0.55
C ALA A 118 -2.47 -12.66 -0.83
N PRO A 119 -2.64 -11.42 -0.34
CA PRO A 119 -3.86 -10.64 -0.62
C PRO A 119 -4.04 -10.26 -2.10
N LEU A 120 -2.98 -10.36 -2.92
CA LEU A 120 -3.06 -10.19 -4.37
C LEU A 120 -3.78 -11.38 -5.05
N VAL A 121 -3.92 -12.51 -4.35
CA VAL A 121 -4.56 -13.73 -4.83
C VAL A 121 -5.96 -13.87 -4.25
N ASP A 122 -6.07 -13.91 -2.92
CA ASP A 122 -7.35 -14.07 -2.19
C ASP A 122 -7.46 -13.02 -1.06
N PRO A 123 -8.55 -12.22 -1.01
CA PRO A 123 -8.77 -11.26 0.07
C PRO A 123 -8.94 -11.92 1.45
N ALA A 124 -9.32 -13.20 1.54
CA ALA A 124 -9.38 -13.93 2.81
C ALA A 124 -8.01 -14.04 3.49
N ASP A 125 -6.93 -14.07 2.69
CA ASP A 125 -5.55 -14.19 3.15
C ASP A 125 -4.99 -12.85 3.68
N ALA A 126 -5.73 -11.74 3.50
CA ALA A 126 -5.42 -10.44 4.10
C ALA A 126 -5.34 -10.50 5.64
N ARG A 127 -6.10 -11.41 6.25
CA ARG A 127 -6.03 -11.63 7.71
C ARG A 127 -4.72 -12.28 8.13
N GLU A 128 -4.25 -13.26 7.35
CA GLU A 128 -2.99 -13.96 7.65
C GLU A 128 -1.78 -13.03 7.52
N THR A 129 -1.87 -12.03 6.64
CA THR A 129 -0.79 -11.05 6.44
C THR A 129 -0.49 -10.29 7.74
N SER A 130 -1.51 -10.00 8.55
CA SER A 130 -1.35 -9.29 9.83
C SER A 130 -0.46 -10.04 10.84
N HIS A 131 -0.38 -11.38 10.76
CA HIS A 131 0.47 -12.19 11.64
C HIS A 131 1.97 -11.97 11.40
N TYR A 132 2.34 -11.41 10.25
CA TYR A 132 3.74 -11.20 9.87
C TYR A 132 4.24 -9.79 10.14
N VAL A 133 3.41 -8.90 10.71
CA VAL A 133 3.78 -7.50 10.98
C VAL A 133 5.04 -7.43 11.86
N ASP A 134 5.06 -8.13 12.99
CA ASP A 134 6.20 -8.10 13.91
C ASP A 134 7.45 -8.78 13.32
N ALA A 135 7.26 -9.89 12.61
CA ALA A 135 8.36 -10.66 12.03
C ALA A 135 9.08 -9.90 10.89
N LEU A 136 8.32 -9.17 10.08
CA LEU A 136 8.86 -8.34 9.01
C LEU A 136 9.33 -6.98 9.52
N GLY A 137 8.72 -6.46 10.60
CA GLY A 137 9.04 -5.18 11.20
C GLY A 137 8.97 -4.05 10.17
N VAL A 138 10.06 -3.30 10.03
CA VAL A 138 10.16 -2.18 9.07
C VAL A 138 9.96 -2.60 7.61
N ASP A 139 10.13 -3.88 7.28
CA ASP A 139 9.96 -4.38 5.93
C ASP A 139 8.51 -4.76 5.59
N PHE A 140 7.57 -4.74 6.55
CA PHE A 140 6.18 -5.15 6.29
C PHE A 140 5.50 -4.27 5.22
N LEU A 141 5.39 -2.96 5.49
CA LEU A 141 4.81 -2.03 4.51
C LEU A 141 5.73 -1.87 3.28
N ALA A 142 7.05 -1.98 3.47
CA ALA A 142 7.99 -1.87 2.36
C ALA A 142 7.83 -3.03 1.37
N SER A 143 7.55 -4.25 1.84
CA SER A 143 7.33 -5.41 0.97
C SER A 143 6.02 -5.34 0.21
N MET A 144 5.00 -4.68 0.77
CA MET A 144 3.80 -4.32 0.00
C MET A 144 4.13 -3.35 -1.14
N VAL A 145 4.93 -2.31 -0.89
CA VAL A 145 5.39 -1.37 -1.93
C VAL A 145 6.22 -2.10 -3.00
N TRP A 146 7.13 -3.00 -2.62
CA TRP A 146 7.91 -3.81 -3.56
C TRP A 146 7.00 -4.68 -4.44
N THR A 147 5.94 -5.23 -3.86
CA THR A 147 4.97 -6.06 -4.58
C THR A 147 4.19 -5.24 -5.60
N ILE A 148 3.73 -4.04 -5.23
CA ILE A 148 3.07 -3.13 -6.18
C ILE A 148 4.03 -2.71 -7.29
N ALA A 149 5.29 -2.39 -6.98
CA ALA A 149 6.29 -2.07 -8.01
C ALA A 149 6.48 -3.25 -8.97
N ALA A 150 6.61 -4.47 -8.45
CA ALA A 150 6.73 -5.67 -9.27
C ALA A 150 5.50 -5.89 -10.16
N VAL A 151 4.29 -5.68 -9.63
CA VAL A 151 3.03 -5.76 -10.39
C VAL A 151 3.01 -4.74 -11.52
N VAL A 152 3.41 -3.49 -11.27
CA VAL A 152 3.49 -2.45 -12.32
C VAL A 152 4.52 -2.80 -13.39
N ALA A 153 5.66 -3.38 -13.00
CA ALA A 153 6.69 -3.79 -13.95
C ALA A 153 6.26 -4.98 -14.83
N GLU A 154 5.60 -5.98 -14.24
CA GLU A 154 5.19 -7.22 -14.94
C GLU A 154 3.91 -7.03 -15.76
N PHE A 155 3.06 -6.10 -15.36
CA PHE A 155 1.78 -5.78 -16.00
C PHE A 155 1.68 -4.27 -16.22
N PRO A 156 2.47 -3.69 -17.14
CA PRO A 156 2.51 -2.25 -17.34
C PRO A 156 1.20 -1.74 -17.94
N ALA A 157 0.80 -0.53 -17.54
CA ALA A 157 -0.24 0.22 -18.22
C ALA A 157 0.29 0.82 -19.54
N GLU A 158 -0.60 1.39 -20.35
CA GLU A 158 -0.21 2.11 -21.57
C GLU A 158 0.68 3.32 -21.26
N ASP A 159 0.39 4.03 -20.17
CA ASP A 159 1.27 5.07 -19.65
C ASP A 159 2.26 4.48 -18.64
N ALA A 160 3.55 4.47 -19.01
CA ALA A 160 4.61 3.93 -18.18
C ALA A 160 4.87 4.73 -16.89
N ALA A 161 4.39 5.98 -16.80
CA ALA A 161 4.49 6.79 -15.57
C ALA A 161 3.37 6.48 -14.56
N GLU A 162 2.34 5.75 -15.00
CA GLU A 162 1.18 5.41 -14.21
C GLU A 162 1.50 4.29 -13.21
N VAL A 163 1.14 4.52 -11.94
CA VAL A 163 1.03 3.45 -10.94
C VAL A 163 -0.41 2.97 -11.00
N TRP A 164 -0.75 2.16 -12.00
CA TRP A 164 -2.14 1.82 -12.31
C TRP A 164 -2.93 1.19 -11.13
N PRO A 165 -2.36 0.43 -10.19
CA PRO A 165 -3.13 -0.05 -9.03
C PRO A 165 -3.70 1.09 -8.20
N ARG A 166 -2.97 2.21 -8.12
CA ARG A 166 -3.46 3.45 -7.51
C ARG A 166 -4.62 4.03 -8.30
N THR A 167 -4.46 4.23 -9.61
CA THR A 167 -5.51 4.84 -10.45
C THR A 167 -6.81 4.06 -10.36
N ARG A 168 -6.72 2.72 -10.35
CA ARG A 168 -7.87 1.82 -10.21
C ARG A 168 -8.51 1.90 -8.82
N ALA A 169 -7.71 1.98 -7.77
CA ALA A 169 -8.21 2.16 -6.40
C ALA A 169 -8.90 3.53 -6.23
N ASP A 170 -8.31 4.60 -6.76
CA ASP A 170 -8.87 5.95 -6.72
C ASP A 170 -10.21 6.03 -7.48
N ALA A 171 -10.37 5.29 -8.59
CA ALA A 171 -11.61 5.23 -9.37
C ALA A 171 -12.73 4.39 -8.73
N ALA A 172 -12.41 3.51 -7.78
CA ALA A 172 -13.37 2.65 -7.09
C ALA A 172 -14.01 3.32 -5.84
N ARG A 173 -13.55 4.52 -5.47
CA ARG A 173 -14.06 5.33 -4.36
C ARG A 173 -15.02 6.42 -4.83
#